data_AF-A0A3F3MU86-F1
#
_entry.id   AF-A0A3F3MU86-F1
#
_cell.length_a   1.000
_cell.length_b   1.000
_cell.length_c   1.000
_cell.angle_alpha   90.00
_cell.angle_beta   90.00
_cell.angle_gamma   90.00
#
_symmetry.space_group_name_H-M   'P 1'
#
loop_
_entity.id
_entity.type
_entity.pdbx_description
1 polymer ?
#
loop_
_entity_poly.entity_id
_entity_poly.type
_entity_poly.pdbx_seq_one_letter_code
_entity_poly.pdbx_strand_id
1 'polypeptide(L)' 'MPLTQNQFDALVSLTYNIGSGAFNNSTLLKKLNKGDYQGAADQFLVWNKAGGKVMKGLVRRREAERALFLKK' A
#
# COMPACT_ATOMS: atom_id res chain seq x y z
N MET A 1 15.95 -4.57 -0.52
CA MET A 1 16.01 -3.11 -0.73
C MET A 1 15.80 -2.43 0.62
N PRO A 2 16.57 -1.39 0.97
CA PRO A 2 16.35 -0.67 2.22
C PRO A 2 15.02 0.09 2.14
N LEU A 3 14.19 -0.06 3.17
CA LEU A 3 12.98 0.73 3.38
C LEU A 3 13.25 1.76 4.49
N THR A 4 12.61 2.92 4.40
CA THR A 4 12.50 3.79 5.58
C THR A 4 11.51 3.18 6.58
N GLN A 5 11.55 3.62 7.83
CA GLN A 5 10.59 3.15 8.83
C GLN A 5 9.14 3.46 8.40
N ASN A 6 8.88 4.68 7.90
CA ASN A 6 7.55 5.07 7.41
C ASN A 6 7.05 4.17 6.26
N GLN A 7 7.95 3.78 5.34
CA GLN A 7 7.61 2.86 4.26
C GLN A 7 7.25 1.48 4.81
N PHE A 8 8.05 0.96 5.74
CA PHE A 8 7.77 -0.31 6.40
C PHE A 8 6.41 -0.29 7.12
N ASP A 9 6.15 0.74 7.93
CA ASP A 9 4.91 0.90 8.68
C ASP A 9 3.68 0.97 7.77
N ALA A 10 3.77 1.71 6.67
CA ALA A 10 2.70 1.80 5.67
C ALA A 10 2.42 0.43 5.02
N LEU A 11 3.47 -0.32 4.64
CA LEU A 11 3.33 -1.64 4.04
C LEU A 11 2.73 -2.65 5.02
N VAL A 12 3.14 -2.61 6.29
CA VAL A 12 2.57 -3.45 7.36
C VAL A 12 1.10 -3.10 7.58
N SER A 13 0.74 -1.81 7.66
CA SER A 13 -0.66 -1.38 7.80
C SER A 13 -1.54 -1.86 6.64
N LEU A 14 -1.05 -1.75 5.41
CA LEU A 14 -1.76 -2.27 4.24
C LEU A 14 -1.92 -3.79 4.33
N THR A 15 -0.81 -4.51 4.59
CA THR A 15 -0.79 -5.98 4.68
C THR A 15 -1.71 -6.51 5.76
N TYR A 16 -1.79 -5.83 6.91
CA TYR A 16 -2.74 -6.17 7.96
C TYR A 16 -4.19 -6.11 7.47
N ASN A 17 -4.52 -5.18 6.57
CA ASN A 17 -5.87 -5.02 6.06
C ASN A 17 -6.21 -5.97 4.91
N ILE A 18 -5.27 -6.20 3.98
CA ILE A 18 -5.54 -6.99 2.76
C ILE A 18 -5.07 -8.45 2.88
N GLY A 19 -4.28 -8.76 3.89
CA GLY A 19 -3.64 -10.05 4.11
C GLY A 19 -2.35 -10.26 3.31
N SER A 20 -1.45 -11.09 3.84
CA SER A 20 -0.14 -11.37 3.24
C SER A 20 -0.22 -11.99 1.85
N GLY A 21 -1.23 -12.83 1.59
CA GLY A 21 -1.44 -13.44 0.27
C GLY A 21 -1.73 -12.41 -0.82
N ALA A 22 -2.57 -11.42 -0.52
CA ALA A 22 -2.88 -10.34 -1.45
C ALA A 22 -1.67 -9.40 -1.65
N PHE A 23 -0.95 -9.09 -0.57
CA PHE A 23 0.25 -8.27 -0.61
C PHE A 23 1.36 -8.91 -1.47
N ASN A 24 1.66 -10.19 -1.26
CA ASN A 24 2.71 -10.92 -1.97
C ASN A 24 2.48 -10.98 -3.49
N ASN A 25 1.22 -11.00 -3.92
CA ASN A 25 0.85 -11.05 -5.34
C ASN A 25 0.60 -9.66 -5.96
N SER A 26 0.71 -8.59 -5.17
CA SER A 26 0.32 -7.24 -5.57
C SER A 26 1.26 -6.62 -6.61
N THR A 27 0.70 -5.77 -7.48
CA THR A 27 1.48 -4.88 -8.34
C THR A 27 2.32 -3.90 -7.51
N LEU A 28 1.85 -3.54 -6.31
CA LEU A 28 2.60 -2.71 -5.35
C LEU A 28 3.98 -3.33 -5.05
N LEU A 29 4.00 -4.58 -4.59
CA LEU A 29 5.26 -5.25 -4.24
C LEU A 29 6.17 -5.43 -5.46
N LYS A 30 5.58 -5.73 -6.63
CA LYS A 30 6.33 -5.82 -7.89
C LYS A 30 7.02 -4.49 -8.26
N LYS A 31 6.34 -3.36 -8.08
CA LYS A 31 6.91 -2.02 -8.33
C LYS A 31 7.96 -1.66 -7.29
N LEU A 32 7.68 -1.92 -6.01
CA LEU A 32 8.61 -1.68 -4.91
C LEU A 32 9.93 -2.42 -5.12
N ASN A 33 9.88 -3.70 -5.48
CA ASN A 33 11.07 -4.51 -5.74
C ASN A 33 11.87 -4.06 -6.97
N LYS A 34 11.27 -3.28 -7.86
CA LYS A 34 11.95 -2.61 -8.99
C LYS A 34 12.50 -1.23 -8.64
N GLY A 35 12.35 -0.78 -7.39
CA GLY A 35 12.71 0.56 -6.95
C GLY A 35 11.76 1.66 -7.42
N ASP A 36 10.60 1.30 -8.00
CA ASP A 36 9.55 2.27 -8.37
C ASP A 36 8.74 2.65 -7.12
N TYR A 37 9.33 3.47 -6.24
CA TYR A 37 8.71 3.87 -4.98
C TYR A 37 7.46 4.72 -5.18
N GLN A 38 7.49 5.65 -6.14
CA GLN A 38 6.33 6.49 -6.45
C GLN A 38 5.18 5.64 -6.99
N GLY A 39 5.46 4.76 -7.95
CA GLY A 39 4.46 3.85 -8.48
C GLY A 39 3.97 2.84 -7.45
N ALA A 40 4.81 2.37 -6.52
CA ALA A 40 4.38 1.54 -5.40
C ALA A 40 3.44 2.31 -4.45
N ALA A 41 3.77 3.57 -4.14
CA ALA A 41 2.92 4.44 -3.32
C ALA A 41 1.54 4.64 -3.95
N ASP A 42 1.46 4.85 -5.26
CA ASP A 42 0.19 5.01 -5.97
C ASP A 42 -0.63 3.70 -6.00
N GLN A 43 0.02 2.53 -5.88
CA GLN A 43 -0.67 1.25 -5.77
C GLN A 43 -1.35 1.01 -4.41
N PHE A 44 -1.17 1.86 -3.40
CA PHE A 44 -2.02 1.78 -2.20
C PHE A 44 -3.49 2.07 -2.56
N LEU A 45 -3.73 3.02 -3.47
CA LEU A 45 -5.06 3.57 -3.76
C LEU A 45 -6.04 2.56 -4.38
N VAL A 46 -5.54 1.50 -5.02
CA VAL A 46 -6.39 0.47 -5.64
C VAL A 46 -7.00 -0.50 -4.63
N TRP A 47 -6.44 -0.58 -3.41
CA TRP A 47 -6.90 -1.44 -2.33
C TRP A 47 -8.03 -0.79 -1.51
N ASN A 48 -9.07 -0.31 -2.21
CA ASN A 48 -10.17 0.47 -1.63
C ASN A 48 -11.53 -0.24 -1.64
N LYS A 49 -11.57 -1.53 -2.00
CA LYS A 49 -12.81 -2.31 -2.13
C LYS A 49 -13.00 -3.31 -0.99
N ALA A 50 -14.25 -3.49 -0.56
CA ALA A 50 -14.70 -4.59 0.29
C ALA A 50 -16.02 -5.15 -0.27
N GLY A 51 -16.17 -6.47 -0.33
CA GLY A 51 -17.34 -7.10 -0.95
C GLY A 51 -17.58 -6.66 -2.40
N GLY A 52 -16.49 -6.39 -3.15
CA GLY A 52 -16.56 -5.91 -4.54
C GLY A 52 -16.91 -4.42 -4.71
N LYS A 53 -17.24 -3.69 -3.64
CA LYS A 53 -17.64 -2.28 -3.69
C LYS A 53 -16.55 -1.38 -3.11
N VAL A 54 -16.39 -0.18 -3.69
CA VAL A 54 -15.48 0.85 -3.15
C VAL A 54 -16.03 1.37 -1.82
N MET A 55 -15.18 1.41 -0.81
CA MET A 55 -15.53 1.88 0.54
C MET A 55 -14.83 3.20 0.84
N LYS A 56 -15.60 4.25 1.14
CA LYS A 56 -15.05 5.58 1.48
C LYS A 56 -14.01 5.53 2.61
N GLY A 57 -14.23 4.68 3.61
CA GLY A 57 -13.28 4.48 4.71
C GLY A 57 -11.94 3.89 4.24
N LEU A 58 -11.98 2.94 3.30
CA LEU A 58 -10.76 2.38 2.73
C LEU A 58 -10.04 3.39 1.84
N VAL A 59 -10.76 4.20 1.05
CA VAL A 59 -10.15 5.28 0.26
C VAL A 59 -9.30 6.19 1.15
N ARG A 60 -9.88 6.73 2.24
CA ARG A 60 -9.16 7.59 3.20
C ARG A 60 -7.97 6.87 3.84
N ARG A 61 -8.13 5.59 4.20
CA ARG A 61 -7.06 4.77 4.77
C ARG A 61 -5.90 4.60 3.79
N ARG A 62 -6.18 4.32 2.51
CA ARG A 62 -5.15 4.17 1.47
C ARG A 62 -4.42 5.46 1.18
N GLU A 63 -5.12 6.60 1.19
CA GLU A 63 -4.50 7.93 1.04
C GLU A 63 -3.54 8.23 2.20
N ALA A 64 -3.94 7.93 3.44
CA ALA A 64 -3.09 8.12 4.61
C ALA A 64 -1.85 7.19 4.60
N GLU A 65 -2.03 5.92 4.25
CA GLU A 65 -0.91 4.97 4.12
C GLU A 65 0.06 5.38 3.01
N ARG A 66 -0.45 5.85 1.85
CA ARG A 66 0.37 6.42 0.77
C ARG A 66 1.14 7.65 1.24
N ALA A 67 0.48 8.57 1.96
CA ALA A 67 1.12 9.76 2.49
C ALA A 67 2.24 9.41 3.49
N LEU A 68 2.00 8.44 4.37
CA LEU A 68 3.01 7.92 5.28
C LEU A 68 4.18 7.32 4.49
N PHE A 69 3.91 6.47 3.51
CA PHE A 69 4.94 5.83 2.68
C PHE A 69 5.87 6.83 1.97
N LEU A 70 5.34 7.99 1.55
CA LEU A 70 6.11 9.04 0.88
C LEU A 70 6.77 10.03 1.85
N LYS A 71 6.46 9.95 3.15
CA LYS A 71 7.03 10.82 4.17
C LYS A 71 8.47 10.39 4.49
N LYS A 72 9.39 11.34 4.41
CA LYS A 72 10.81 11.16 4.78
C LYS A 72 11.00 11.29 6.28
#